data_AF-A0A0S8JFB3-F1
#
_entry.id   AF-A0A0S8JFB3-F1
#
_cell.length_a   1.000
_cell.length_b   1.000
_cell.length_c   1.000
_cell.angle_alpha   90.00
_cell.angle_beta   90.00
_cell.angle_gamma   90.00
#
_symmetry.space_group_name_H-M   'P 1'
#
loop_
_entity.id
_entity.type
_entity.pdbx_description
1 polymer ?
#
loop_
_entity_poly.entity_id
_entity_poly.type
_entity_poly.pdbx_seq_one_letter_code
_entity_poly.pdbx_strand_id
1 'polypeptide(L)'
;MDRDMAKGNVELLVVHAKQLLTLSSDTEGPRTGRDMESLGVIEDGAVAVSGEKVVAVGPTEVVVRSVQLGRGARVIDATDKVVMPGFIDSHTHIVFAGSREKEFDLRMRGASYQEIADQGG
;
A
#
# COMPACT_ATOMS: atom_id res chain seq x y z
N MET A 1 -10.92 27.83 0.65
CA MET A 1 -10.28 28.34 -0.58
C MET A 1 -8.85 28.66 -0.21
N ASP A 2 -7.93 27.72 -0.42
CA ASP A 2 -6.50 27.94 -0.24
C ASP A 2 -5.85 27.80 -1.62
N ARG A 3 -5.57 28.95 -2.22
CA ARG A 3 -5.03 29.11 -3.57
C ARG A 3 -3.59 29.59 -3.43
N ASP A 4 -2.70 28.76 -2.88
CA ASP A 4 -1.25 28.95 -2.99
C ASP A 4 -0.51 27.72 -2.44
N MET A 5 -0.47 26.67 -3.24
CA MET A 5 0.63 25.72 -3.20
C MET A 5 1.21 25.76 -4.61
N ALA A 6 2.32 26.49 -4.78
CA ALA A 6 3.18 26.28 -5.92
C ALA A 6 3.53 24.78 -5.92
N LYS A 7 2.89 24.02 -6.82
CA LYS A 7 3.01 22.57 -6.89
C LYS A 7 4.43 22.26 -7.34
N GLY A 8 5.28 22.03 -6.33
CA GLY A 8 6.71 21.90 -6.46
C GLY A 8 7.12 20.80 -7.44
N ASN A 9 8.41 20.79 -7.77
CA ASN A 9 9.06 19.78 -8.62
C ASN A 9 8.58 18.37 -8.26
N VAL A 10 7.74 17.80 -9.10
CA VAL A 10 7.32 16.39 -9.00
C VAL A 10 8.47 15.53 -9.52
N GLU A 11 8.91 14.57 -8.71
CA GLU A 11 10.01 13.66 -9.03
C GLU A 11 9.50 12.31 -9.54
N LEU A 12 8.29 11.92 -9.16
CA LEU A 12 7.60 10.73 -9.65
C LEU A 12 6.15 11.07 -9.99
N LEU A 13 5.74 10.71 -11.21
CA LEU A 13 4.37 10.78 -11.66
C LEU A 13 3.96 9.41 -12.22
N VAL A 14 2.91 8.83 -11.67
CA VAL A 14 2.28 7.61 -12.22
C VAL A 14 0.97 8.05 -12.89
N VAL A 15 0.77 7.66 -14.14
CA VAL A 15 -0.38 8.06 -14.97
C VAL A 15 -1.08 6.84 -15.55
N HIS A 16 -2.32 7.04 -15.99
CA HIS A 16 -3.10 6.03 -16.72
C HIS A 16 -3.30 4.72 -15.98
N ALA A 17 -3.28 4.74 -14.64
CA ALA A 17 -3.73 3.58 -13.88
C ALA A 17 -5.16 3.28 -14.29
N LYS A 18 -5.43 2.08 -14.83
CA LYS A 18 -6.79 1.66 -15.18
C LYS A 18 -7.72 1.91 -13.99
N GLN A 19 -7.25 1.52 -12.80
CA GLN A 19 -7.86 1.89 -11.54
C GLN A 19 -6.79 2.38 -10.56
N LEU A 20 -7.01 3.56 -9.99
CA LEU A 20 -6.27 4.08 -8.84
C LEU A 20 -7.17 3.94 -7.61
N LEU A 21 -6.76 3.10 -6.65
CA LEU A 21 -7.46 2.92 -5.39
C LEU A 21 -6.85 3.90 -4.38
N THR A 22 -7.62 4.88 -3.92
CA THR A 22 -7.10 5.83 -2.92
C THR A 22 -7.22 5.28 -1.50
N LEU A 23 -8.21 4.42 -1.25
CA LEU A 23 -8.66 4.02 0.08
C LEU A 23 -8.98 5.23 1.00
N SER A 24 -9.21 6.42 0.41
CA SER A 24 -9.53 7.66 1.14
C SER A 24 -10.98 7.67 1.63
N SER A 25 -11.21 8.10 2.86
CA SER A 25 -12.51 8.17 3.53
C SER A 25 -12.79 9.60 3.96
N ASP A 26 -14.01 10.07 3.79
CA ASP A 26 -14.47 11.34 4.38
C ASP A 26 -14.77 11.20 5.88
N THR A 27 -14.89 9.97 6.37
CA THR A 27 -15.05 9.66 7.79
C THR A 27 -13.70 9.31 8.40
N GLU A 28 -13.37 9.96 9.51
CA GLU A 28 -12.17 9.70 10.28
C GLU A 28 -12.26 8.35 11.02
N GLY A 29 -11.16 7.58 11.01
CA GLY A 29 -11.06 6.30 11.71
C GLY A 29 -11.15 5.06 10.81
N PRO A 30 -11.18 3.85 11.41
CA PRO A 30 -11.23 2.60 10.66
C PRO A 30 -12.60 2.41 9.99
N ARG A 31 -12.59 1.87 8.78
CA ARG A 31 -13.83 1.40 8.13
C ARG A 31 -14.27 0.08 8.74
N THR A 32 -15.57 -0.06 8.99
CA THR A 32 -16.16 -1.28 9.54
C THR A 32 -17.44 -1.66 8.80
N GLY A 33 -17.83 -2.93 8.83
CA GLY A 33 -19.05 -3.40 8.17
C GLY A 33 -19.08 -3.05 6.68
N ARG A 34 -20.20 -2.46 6.21
CA ARG A 34 -20.38 -2.12 4.79
C ARG A 34 -19.42 -1.04 4.30
N ASP A 35 -18.87 -0.22 5.18
CA ASP A 35 -17.94 0.84 4.78
C ASP A 35 -16.63 0.27 4.21
N MET A 36 -16.30 -0.99 4.55
CA MET A 36 -15.15 -1.72 4.00
C MET A 36 -15.26 -1.99 2.49
N GLU A 37 -16.45 -1.90 1.90
CA GLU A 37 -16.66 -2.08 0.46
C GLU A 37 -16.24 -0.85 -0.37
N SER A 38 -16.07 0.30 0.27
CA SER A 38 -15.68 1.54 -0.41
C SER A 38 -14.16 1.58 -0.63
N LEU A 39 -13.72 1.50 -1.88
CA LEU A 39 -12.28 1.49 -2.23
C LEU A 39 -11.73 2.85 -2.68
N GLY A 40 -12.59 3.83 -2.92
CA GLY A 40 -12.17 5.13 -3.49
C GLY A 40 -11.52 4.97 -4.87
N VAL A 41 -12.21 4.27 -5.79
CA VAL A 41 -11.72 3.98 -7.14
C VAL A 41 -11.76 5.24 -8.01
N ILE A 42 -10.65 5.54 -8.68
CA ILE A 42 -10.57 6.53 -9.76
C ILE A 42 -10.16 5.79 -11.04
N GLU A 43 -11.03 5.82 -12.04
CA GLU A 43 -10.74 5.29 -13.38
C GLU A 43 -9.81 6.26 -14.14
N ASP A 44 -8.85 5.71 -14.89
CA ASP A 44 -7.76 6.49 -15.53
C ASP A 44 -7.10 7.47 -14.52
N GLY A 45 -6.60 6.91 -13.43
CA GLY A 45 -6.06 7.65 -12.30
C GLY A 45 -4.56 7.93 -12.39
N ALA A 46 -4.14 8.99 -11.70
CA ALA A 46 -2.76 9.38 -11.52
C ALA A 46 -2.44 9.79 -10.09
N VAL A 47 -1.16 9.61 -9.72
CA VAL A 47 -0.59 10.06 -8.45
C VAL A 47 0.76 10.73 -8.71
N ALA A 48 0.97 11.89 -8.10
CA ALA A 48 2.21 12.66 -8.17
C ALA A 48 2.88 12.71 -6.80
N VAL A 49 4.20 12.55 -6.79
CA VAL A 49 5.03 12.49 -5.59
C VAL A 49 6.17 13.50 -5.69
N SER A 50 6.42 14.22 -4.59
CA SER A 50 7.56 15.11 -4.42
C SER A 50 8.22 14.78 -3.09
N GLY A 51 9.49 14.36 -3.12
CA GLY A 51 10.17 13.80 -1.95
C GLY A 51 9.41 12.61 -1.36
N GLU A 52 9.08 12.68 -0.08
CA GLU A 52 8.40 11.61 0.66
C GLU A 52 6.87 11.72 0.66
N LYS A 53 6.30 12.68 -0.08
CA LYS A 53 4.87 12.99 0.01
C LYS A 53 4.16 12.86 -1.33
N VAL A 54 2.95 12.31 -1.26
CA VAL A 54 1.97 12.43 -2.33
C VAL A 54 1.46 13.88 -2.35
N VAL A 55 1.60 14.56 -3.49
CA VAL A 55 1.25 15.98 -3.66
C VAL A 55 0.01 16.19 -4.54
N ALA A 56 -0.38 15.18 -5.32
CA ALA A 56 -1.63 15.18 -6.06
C ALA A 56 -2.10 13.75 -6.34
N VAL A 57 -3.42 13.56 -6.32
CA VAL A 57 -4.13 12.32 -6.61
C VAL A 57 -5.40 12.70 -7.37
N GLY A 58 -5.75 11.98 -8.42
CA GLY A 58 -6.96 12.29 -9.20
C GLY A 58 -6.97 11.62 -10.57
N PRO A 59 -7.93 11.98 -11.44
CA PRO A 59 -7.89 11.58 -12.85
C PRO A 59 -6.60 12.07 -13.52
N THR A 60 -6.05 11.27 -14.44
CA THR A 60 -4.76 11.54 -15.10
C THR A 60 -4.69 12.94 -15.69
N GLU A 61 -5.69 13.31 -16.49
CA GLU A 61 -5.75 14.62 -17.14
C GLU A 61 -5.70 15.78 -16.13
N VAL A 62 -6.37 15.63 -15.00
CA VAL A 62 -6.41 16.64 -13.94
C VAL A 62 -5.06 16.75 -13.26
N VAL A 63 -4.46 15.62 -12.84
CA VAL A 63 -3.18 15.63 -12.13
C VAL A 63 -2.08 16.21 -13.00
N VAL A 64 -1.95 15.75 -14.26
CA VAL A 64 -0.92 16.18 -15.21
C VAL A 64 -0.98 17.68 -15.46
N ARG A 65 -2.17 18.26 -15.64
CA ARG A 65 -2.33 19.72 -15.80
C ARG A 65 -1.98 20.51 -14.57
N SER A 66 -2.05 19.86 -13.42
CA SER A 66 -1.96 20.54 -12.15
C SER A 66 -0.54 20.58 -11.60
N VAL A 67 0.36 19.69 -12.02
CA VAL A 67 1.72 19.59 -11.47
C VAL A 67 2.80 20.02 -12.46
N GLN A 68 3.96 20.44 -11.96
CA GLN A 68 5.15 20.69 -12.76
C GLN A 68 6.19 19.60 -12.52
N LEU A 69 6.64 18.95 -13.59
CA LEU A 69 7.68 17.92 -13.50
C LEU A 69 9.05 18.54 -13.22
N GLY A 70 9.75 17.95 -12.25
CA GLY A 70 11.13 18.28 -11.98
C GLY A 70 12.10 17.75 -13.02
N ARG A 71 13.31 18.29 -13.02
CA ARG A 71 14.38 17.83 -13.90
C ARG A 71 14.70 16.37 -13.57
N GLY A 72 14.53 15.47 -14.53
CA GLY A 72 14.76 14.04 -14.35
C GLY A 72 13.61 13.31 -13.66
N ALA A 73 12.42 13.92 -13.58
CA ALA A 73 11.24 13.26 -13.05
C ALA A 73 10.96 11.94 -13.77
N ARG A 74 10.67 10.90 -13.00
CA ARG A 74 10.26 9.60 -13.51
C ARG A 74 8.76 9.62 -13.77
N VAL A 75 8.37 9.34 -15.01
CA VAL A 75 6.97 9.13 -15.38
C VAL A 75 6.75 7.64 -15.63
N ILE A 76 5.73 7.07 -14.98
CA ILE A 76 5.35 5.67 -15.12
C ILE A 76 3.95 5.63 -15.75
N ASP A 77 3.84 4.99 -16.91
CA ASP A 77 2.56 4.64 -17.52
C ASP A 77 2.05 3.33 -16.90
N ALA A 78 0.89 3.40 -16.26
CA ALA A 78 0.23 2.30 -15.57
C ALA A 78 -1.02 1.80 -16.33
N THR A 79 -1.09 2.02 -17.65
CA THR A 79 -2.17 1.51 -18.51
C THR A 79 -2.42 0.01 -18.26
N ASP A 80 -3.69 -0.35 -18.11
CA ASP A 80 -4.14 -1.71 -17.76
C ASP A 80 -3.62 -2.27 -16.42
N LYS A 81 -3.14 -1.40 -15.52
CA LYS A 81 -2.72 -1.77 -14.15
C LYS A 81 -3.59 -1.10 -13.10
N VAL A 82 -3.51 -1.67 -11.90
CA VAL A 82 -4.05 -1.06 -10.68
C VAL A 82 -2.92 -0.41 -9.92
N VAL A 83 -3.16 0.79 -9.40
CA VAL A 83 -2.26 1.49 -8.48
C VAL A 83 -3.00 1.68 -7.15
N MET A 84 -2.34 1.41 -6.03
CA MET A 84 -2.93 1.49 -4.70
C MET A 84 -1.85 1.76 -3.64
N PRO A 85 -2.24 2.17 -2.41
CA PRO A 85 -1.33 2.18 -1.28
C PRO A 85 -0.64 0.82 -1.08
N GLY A 86 0.57 0.85 -0.55
CA GLY A 86 1.26 -0.37 -0.14
C GLY A 86 0.49 -1.10 0.96
N PHE A 87 0.57 -2.43 0.96
CA PHE A 87 0.00 -3.23 2.04
C PHE A 87 0.69 -2.93 3.37
N ILE A 88 -0.09 -2.98 4.44
CA ILE A 88 0.39 -2.88 5.82
C ILE A 88 0.18 -4.23 6.46
N ASP A 89 1.27 -4.86 6.89
CA ASP A 89 1.22 -6.04 7.74
C ASP A 89 1.25 -5.58 9.21
N SER A 90 0.08 -5.60 9.85
CA SER A 90 -0.08 -5.10 11.22
C SER A 90 0.32 -6.12 12.30
N HIS A 91 0.61 -7.36 11.94
CA HIS A 91 0.85 -8.41 12.91
C HIS A 91 1.83 -9.47 12.41
N THR A 92 3.09 -9.31 12.79
CA THR A 92 4.14 -10.31 12.53
C THR A 92 4.96 -10.59 13.77
N HIS A 93 5.52 -11.80 13.81
CA HIS A 93 6.61 -12.18 14.70
C HIS A 93 7.87 -12.47 13.86
N ILE A 94 8.25 -11.52 13.00
CA ILE A 94 9.30 -11.74 11.99
C ILE A 94 10.69 -11.97 12.61
N VAL A 95 10.98 -11.40 13.77
CA VAL A 95 12.24 -11.59 14.49
C VAL A 95 12.09 -12.74 15.48
N PHE A 96 12.75 -13.86 15.19
CA PHE A 96 12.88 -15.03 16.08
C PHE A 96 14.20 -15.75 15.81
N ALA A 97 14.57 -16.70 16.67
CA ALA A 97 15.77 -17.53 16.51
C ALA A 97 15.37 -19.00 16.28
N GLY A 98 16.14 -19.69 15.43
CA GLY A 98 15.85 -21.08 15.06
C GLY A 98 14.54 -21.20 14.27
N SER A 99 13.95 -22.40 14.26
CA SER A 99 12.67 -22.69 13.62
C SER A 99 12.03 -23.92 14.28
N ARG A 100 10.74 -24.17 14.01
CA ARG A 100 9.93 -25.21 14.68
C ARG A 100 9.63 -26.42 13.79
N GLU A 101 10.45 -26.66 12.78
CA GLU A 101 10.28 -27.77 11.84
C GLU A 101 10.42 -29.14 12.50
N LYS A 102 11.30 -29.27 13.51
CA LYS A 102 11.47 -30.53 14.26
C LYS A 102 10.25 -30.86 15.10
N GLU A 103 9.75 -29.87 15.83
CA GLU A 103 8.51 -30.01 16.57
C GLU A 103 7.34 -30.36 15.64
N PHE A 104 7.26 -29.72 14.47
CA PHE A 104 6.24 -30.02 13.47
C PHE A 104 6.28 -31.50 13.03
N ASP A 105 7.45 -32.07 12.75
CA ASP A 105 7.61 -33.50 12.41
C ASP A 105 7.20 -34.42 13.57
N LEU A 106 7.57 -34.09 14.82
CA LEU A 106 7.17 -34.86 16.00
C LEU A 106 5.65 -34.90 16.18
N ARG A 107 4.98 -33.76 16.03
CA ARG A 107 3.51 -33.67 16.08
C ARG A 107 2.86 -34.54 15.01
N MET A 108 3.40 -34.54 13.79
CA MET A 108 2.90 -35.36 12.68
C MET A 108 3.02 -36.87 12.95
N ARG A 109 3.99 -37.28 13.77
CA ARG A 109 4.17 -38.68 14.20
C ARG A 109 3.35 -39.06 15.43
N GLY A 110 2.55 -38.13 15.97
CA GLY A 110 1.66 -38.35 17.10
C GLY A 110 2.27 -38.08 18.47
N ALA A 111 3.43 -37.41 18.55
CA ALA A 111 3.97 -36.97 19.84
C ALA A 111 3.01 -35.99 20.51
N SER A 112 2.77 -36.21 21.80
CA SER A 112 2.00 -35.30 22.64
C SER A 112 2.75 -33.99 22.88
N TYR A 113 2.00 -32.96 23.27
CA TYR A 113 2.58 -31.67 23.63
C TYR A 113 3.63 -31.80 24.75
N GLN A 114 3.38 -32.68 25.73
CA GLN A 114 4.30 -32.89 26.85
C GLN A 114 5.62 -33.52 26.38
N GLU A 115 5.57 -34.55 25.53
CA GLU A 115 6.77 -35.21 25.00
C GLU A 115 7.66 -34.27 24.17
N ILE A 116 7.06 -33.30 23.48
CA ILE A 116 7.77 -32.26 22.73
C ILE A 116 8.41 -31.25 23.70
N ALA A 117 7.65 -30.80 24.71
CA ALA A 117 8.15 -29.85 25.71
C ALA A 117 9.32 -30.43 26.50
N ASP A 118 9.26 -31.72 26.86
CA ASP A 118 10.34 -32.43 27.55
C ASP A 118 11.62 -32.52 26.70
N GLN A 119 11.51 -32.36 25.37
CA GLN A 119 12.63 -32.32 24.42
C GLN A 119 13.16 -30.90 24.14
N GLY A 120 12.66 -29.89 24.86
CA GLY A 120 13.14 -28.50 24.78
C GLY A 120 12.27 -27.57 23.92
N GLY A 121 11.13 -28.05 23.44
CA GLY A 121 10.24 -27.29 22.55
C GLY A 121 10.58 -27.48 21.09
#